data_AF-A0A2H6JR84-F1
#
_entry.id   AF-A0A2H6JR84-F1
#
_cell.length_a   1.000
_cell.length_b   1.000
_cell.length_c   1.000
_cell.angle_alpha   90.00
_cell.angle_beta   90.00
_cell.angle_gamma   90.00
#
_symmetry.space_group_name_H-M   'P 1'
#
loop_
_entity.id
_entity.type
_entity.pdbx_description
1 polymer ?
#
loop_
_entity_poly.entity_id
_entity_poly.type
_entity_poly.pdbx_seq_one_letter_code
_entity_poly.pdbx_strand_id
1 'polypeptide(L)'
;MPEKKKRYNCDEPDDEIVRDEVSRIFSKHPSDYIEKLEEIGFTYYDDDFDDEEQEEARARPVNSNQLYLVSFFRGDIPLSDRTIEIFLEERRSSKPNSPLIRKYFKQANKHLLALLLHGLQLYPVSEELLADLGFFHEFRNILSVLIEHYTLACEIEQDLECFSELALDFFLRNFFGRIGCVVCTERKISLGNE
;
A
#
# COMPACT_ATOMS: atom_id res chain seq x y z
N MET A 1 -22.25 25.13 -4.06
CA MET A 1 -22.72 23.92 -4.77
C MET A 1 -21.48 23.18 -5.25
N PRO A 2 -21.29 21.90 -4.91
CA PRO A 2 -20.07 21.19 -5.30
C PRO A 2 -20.18 20.79 -6.78
N GLU A 3 -19.17 21.19 -7.55
CA GLU A 3 -19.01 20.79 -8.95
C GLU A 3 -18.83 19.27 -9.02
N LYS A 4 -19.63 18.65 -9.89
CA LYS A 4 -19.56 17.21 -10.15
C LYS A 4 -18.21 16.90 -10.80
N LYS A 5 -17.37 16.10 -10.13
CA LYS A 5 -16.16 15.51 -10.72
C LYS A 5 -16.58 14.73 -11.97
N LYS A 6 -16.12 15.15 -13.15
CA LYS A 6 -16.25 14.36 -14.38
C LYS A 6 -15.39 13.10 -14.21
N ARG A 7 -16.03 11.92 -14.26
CA ARG A 7 -15.34 10.68 -14.61
C ARG A 7 -14.88 10.81 -16.06
N TYR A 8 -13.60 10.63 -16.32
CA TYR A 8 -13.06 10.60 -17.67
C TYR A 8 -13.33 9.23 -18.29
N ASN A 9 -13.88 9.22 -19.51
CA ASN A 9 -14.10 8.04 -20.36
C ASN A 9 -12.78 7.71 -21.08
N CYS A 10 -12.41 6.43 -21.15
CA CYS A 10 -11.20 5.92 -21.82
C CYS A 10 -11.30 5.83 -23.35
N ASP A 11 -12.13 6.67 -24.00
CA ASP A 11 -12.46 6.55 -25.43
C ASP A 11 -12.27 7.87 -26.21
N GLU A 12 -11.21 8.65 -25.96
CA GLU A 12 -10.84 9.79 -26.83
C GLU A 12 -9.45 9.60 -27.49
N PRO A 13 -9.23 10.07 -28.74
CA PRO A 13 -8.16 9.58 -29.63
C PRO A 13 -6.74 10.10 -29.37
N ASP A 14 -6.43 10.64 -28.18
CA ASP A 14 -5.13 11.26 -27.86
C ASP A 14 -4.19 10.39 -27.01
N ASP A 15 -4.65 9.24 -26.50
CA ASP A 15 -3.86 8.39 -25.58
C ASP A 15 -2.82 7.49 -26.26
N GLU A 16 -3.05 7.09 -27.52
CA GLU A 16 -2.14 6.17 -28.23
C GLU A 16 -0.83 6.86 -28.65
N ILE A 17 -0.92 8.12 -29.07
CA ILE A 17 0.26 8.93 -29.43
C ILE A 17 1.13 9.21 -28.20
N VAL A 18 0.51 9.49 -27.05
CA VAL A 18 1.23 9.73 -25.79
C VAL A 18 1.87 8.44 -25.29
N ARG A 19 1.16 7.31 -25.35
CA ARG A 19 1.71 6.00 -24.94
C ARG A 19 2.90 5.59 -25.80
N ASP A 20 2.82 5.78 -27.11
CA ASP A 20 3.91 5.46 -28.04
C ASP A 20 5.13 6.35 -27.79
N GLU A 21 4.92 7.63 -27.48
CA GLU A 21 6.02 8.56 -27.19
C GLU A 21 6.67 8.28 -25.84
N VAL A 22 5.88 7.99 -24.79
CA VAL A 22 6.38 7.52 -23.49
C VAL A 22 7.19 6.23 -23.67
N SER A 23 6.70 5.27 -24.45
CA SER A 23 7.41 4.01 -24.73
C SER A 23 8.73 4.24 -25.48
N ARG A 24 8.77 5.20 -26.42
CA ARG A 24 10.00 5.61 -27.11
C ARG A 24 11.00 6.26 -26.17
N ILE A 25 10.54 7.12 -25.26
CA ILE A 25 11.40 7.77 -24.26
C ILE A 25 12.07 6.72 -23.39
N PHE A 26 11.31 5.78 -22.82
CA PHE A 26 11.88 4.68 -22.04
C PHE A 26 12.88 3.82 -22.83
N SER A 27 12.62 3.61 -24.13
CA SER A 27 13.49 2.79 -24.98
C SER A 27 14.78 3.50 -25.42
N LYS A 28 14.73 4.81 -25.69
CA LYS A 28 15.85 5.58 -26.26
C LYS A 28 16.66 6.35 -25.21
N HIS A 29 16.05 6.66 -24.08
CA HIS A 29 16.61 7.49 -23.01
C HIS A 29 16.60 6.76 -21.66
N PRO A 30 17.12 5.52 -21.55
CA PRO A 30 16.97 4.72 -20.32
C PRO A 30 17.67 5.34 -19.10
N SER A 31 18.63 6.25 -19.29
CA SER A 31 19.37 6.94 -18.22
C SER A 31 18.83 8.33 -17.88
N ASP A 32 18.00 8.91 -18.74
CA ASP A 32 17.54 10.31 -18.71
C ASP A 32 16.02 10.42 -19.00
N TYR A 33 15.29 9.31 -18.91
CA TYR A 33 13.87 9.25 -19.26
C TYR A 33 13.02 10.19 -18.41
N ILE A 34 13.41 10.46 -17.16
CA ILE A 34 12.71 11.38 -16.25
C ILE A 34 12.65 12.78 -16.87
N GLU A 35 13.82 13.34 -17.20
CA GLU A 35 13.95 14.66 -17.84
C GLU A 35 13.15 14.72 -19.16
N LYS A 36 13.20 13.64 -19.95
CA LYS A 36 12.47 13.53 -21.22
C LYS A 36 10.96 13.42 -21.05
N LEU A 37 10.47 12.78 -20.00
CA LEU A 37 9.05 12.73 -19.66
C LEU A 37 8.57 14.10 -19.17
N GLU A 38 9.40 14.83 -18.42
CA GLU A 38 9.08 16.19 -17.98
C GLU A 38 8.99 17.19 -19.14
N GLU A 39 9.86 17.05 -20.15
CA GLU A 39 9.83 17.85 -21.39
C GLU A 39 8.47 17.76 -22.12
N ILE A 40 7.79 16.60 -22.06
CA ILE A 40 6.47 16.38 -22.69
C ILE A 40 5.29 16.63 -21.73
N GLY A 41 5.58 17.21 -20.56
CA GLY A 41 4.61 17.71 -19.59
C GLY A 41 4.16 16.68 -18.55
N PHE A 42 4.93 15.62 -18.30
CA PHE A 42 4.81 14.85 -17.05
C PHE A 42 5.54 15.59 -15.92
N THR A 43 5.29 15.19 -14.69
CA THR A 43 6.05 15.66 -13.53
C THR A 43 6.53 14.42 -12.81
N TYR A 44 7.84 14.30 -12.62
CA TYR A 44 8.38 13.19 -11.86
C TYR A 44 8.32 13.54 -10.38
N TYR A 45 7.66 12.68 -9.61
CA TYR A 45 7.69 12.71 -8.16
C TYR A 45 8.60 11.57 -7.72
N ASP A 46 9.73 11.94 -7.11
CA ASP A 46 10.62 10.98 -6.47
C ASP A 46 10.00 10.66 -5.10
N ASP A 47 9.19 9.61 -5.05
CA ASP A 47 8.45 9.22 -3.84
C ASP A 47 9.35 8.53 -2.79
N ASP A 48 10.65 8.38 -3.06
CA ASP A 48 11.51 7.44 -2.34
C ASP A 48 12.77 8.12 -1.76
N PHE A 49 12.75 8.36 -0.44
CA PHE A 49 13.61 7.69 0.56
C PHE A 49 13.77 8.50 1.86
N ASP A 50 13.77 9.83 1.82
CA ASP A 50 14.12 10.64 3.00
C ASP A 50 12.91 10.96 3.89
N ASP A 51 11.69 11.00 3.34
CA ASP A 51 10.51 11.35 4.13
C ASP A 51 10.02 10.19 5.02
N GLU A 52 9.96 8.96 4.51
CA GLU A 52 9.42 7.83 5.30
C GLU A 52 10.27 7.50 6.52
N GLU A 53 11.61 7.44 6.36
CA GLU A 53 12.52 7.10 7.45
C GLU A 53 12.51 8.21 8.52
N GLN A 54 12.46 9.48 8.10
CA GLN A 54 12.32 10.60 9.02
C GLN A 54 10.96 10.61 9.74
N GLU A 55 9.87 10.32 9.04
CA GLU A 55 8.54 10.16 9.63
C GLU A 55 8.52 9.08 10.70
N GLU A 56 9.06 7.89 10.40
CA GLU A 56 9.14 6.76 11.33
C GLU A 56 10.03 7.09 12.54
N ALA A 57 11.17 7.74 12.32
CA ALA A 57 12.09 8.16 13.36
C ALA A 57 11.44 9.17 14.32
N ARG A 58 10.58 10.05 13.80
CA ARG A 58 9.82 11.05 14.58
C ARG A 58 8.53 10.49 15.17
N ALA A 59 8.00 9.39 14.65
CA ALA A 59 6.73 8.82 15.08
C ALA A 59 6.76 8.39 16.56
N ARG A 60 5.84 8.95 17.34
CA ARG A 60 5.64 8.63 18.76
C ARG A 60 4.15 8.34 18.99
N PRO A 61 3.81 7.47 19.97
CA PRO A 61 2.41 7.29 20.35
C PRO A 61 1.85 8.60 20.91
N VAL A 62 0.70 9.03 20.40
CA VAL A 62 0.02 10.28 20.83
C VAL A 62 -1.31 10.03 21.52
N ASN A 63 -1.79 8.79 21.53
CA ASN A 63 -3.02 8.39 22.21
C ASN A 63 -2.81 7.06 22.97
N SER A 64 -3.80 6.67 23.78
CA SER A 64 -3.76 5.46 24.60
C SER A 64 -3.69 4.17 23.77
N ASN A 65 -4.38 4.11 22.63
CA ASN A 65 -4.39 2.95 21.73
C ASN A 65 -3.00 2.72 21.14
N GLN A 66 -2.36 3.77 20.62
CA GLN A 66 -1.00 3.72 20.09
C GLN A 66 0.02 3.35 21.17
N LEU A 67 -0.13 3.87 22.40
CA LEU A 67 0.73 3.47 23.51
C LEU A 67 0.56 1.99 23.85
N TYR A 68 -0.68 1.49 23.86
CA TYR A 68 -0.99 0.08 24.07
C TYR A 68 -0.35 -0.81 22.99
N LEU A 69 -0.52 -0.45 21.72
CA LEU A 69 0.08 -1.17 20.59
C LEU A 69 1.61 -1.19 20.68
N VAL A 70 2.24 -0.06 21.01
CA VAL A 70 3.70 0.01 21.21
C VAL A 70 4.16 -0.94 22.32
N SER A 71 3.47 -0.98 23.46
CA SER A 71 3.78 -1.91 24.56
C SER A 71 3.60 -3.38 24.13
N PHE A 72 2.53 -3.69 23.37
CA PHE A 72 2.35 -5.02 22.80
C PHE A 72 3.47 -5.41 21.83
N PHE A 73 3.85 -4.54 20.89
CA PHE A 73 4.91 -4.83 19.92
C PHE A 73 6.30 -5.00 20.56
N ARG A 74 6.50 -4.44 21.77
CA ARG A 74 7.70 -4.65 22.60
C ARG A 74 7.66 -5.93 23.42
N GLY A 75 6.49 -6.59 23.50
CA GLY A 75 6.27 -7.79 24.30
C GLY A 75 5.92 -7.53 25.76
N ASP A 76 5.61 -6.28 26.13
CA ASP A 76 5.26 -5.89 27.50
C ASP A 76 3.82 -6.31 27.87
N ILE A 77 2.98 -6.58 26.86
CA ILE A 77 1.57 -6.95 27.00
C ILE A 77 1.32 -8.21 26.16
N PRO A 78 0.52 -9.18 26.66
CA PRO A 78 0.18 -10.37 25.88
C PRO A 78 -0.81 -10.08 24.75
N LEU A 79 -0.78 -10.96 23.74
CA LEU A 79 -1.78 -10.99 22.66
C LEU A 79 -3.18 -11.30 23.22
N SER A 80 -4.19 -10.62 22.69
CA SER A 80 -5.60 -10.84 23.00
C SER A 80 -6.50 -10.32 21.87
N ASP A 81 -7.77 -10.71 21.86
CA ASP A 81 -8.78 -10.17 20.93
C ASP A 81 -8.88 -8.63 21.04
N ARG A 82 -8.71 -8.09 22.25
CA ARG A 82 -8.67 -6.63 22.44
C ARG A 82 -7.49 -5.97 21.71
N THR A 83 -6.36 -6.67 21.56
CA THR A 83 -5.19 -6.14 20.86
C THR A 83 -5.47 -5.97 19.38
N ILE A 84 -6.13 -6.94 18.75
CA ILE A 84 -6.49 -6.86 17.33
C ILE A 84 -7.58 -5.81 17.09
N GLU A 85 -8.57 -5.70 18.00
CA GLU A 85 -9.55 -4.62 17.93
C GLU A 85 -8.88 -3.23 17.96
N ILE A 86 -7.97 -3.00 18.92
CA ILE A 86 -7.25 -1.72 19.03
C ILE A 86 -6.41 -1.45 17.78
N PHE A 87 -5.80 -2.48 17.21
CA PHE A 87 -5.01 -2.36 15.99
C PHE A 87 -5.88 -1.93 14.81
N LEU A 88 -7.01 -2.60 14.57
CA LEU A 88 -7.94 -2.25 13.51
C LEU A 88 -8.61 -0.88 13.75
N GLU A 89 -8.92 -0.53 15.00
CA GLU A 89 -9.41 0.80 15.38
C GLU A 89 -8.39 1.90 15.01
N GLU A 90 -7.10 1.70 15.30
CA GLU A 90 -6.05 2.66 14.95
C GLU A 90 -5.87 2.77 13.43
N ARG A 91 -5.91 1.64 12.70
CA ARG A 91 -5.80 1.62 11.22
C ARG A 91 -6.95 2.37 10.54
N ARG A 92 -8.17 2.21 11.07
CA ARG A 92 -9.40 2.82 10.53
C ARG A 92 -9.70 4.20 11.11
N SER A 93 -8.81 4.73 11.95
CA SER A 93 -8.89 6.09 12.48
C SER A 93 -8.90 7.12 11.34
N SER A 94 -9.52 8.27 11.56
CA SER A 94 -9.46 9.39 10.61
C SER A 94 -8.05 9.97 10.43
N LYS A 95 -7.15 9.72 11.39
CA LYS A 95 -5.74 10.13 11.38
C LYS A 95 -4.88 8.99 11.95
N PRO A 96 -4.68 7.90 11.20
CA PRO A 96 -3.86 6.80 11.67
C PRO A 96 -2.40 7.25 11.77
N ASN A 97 -1.70 6.80 12.81
CA ASN A 97 -0.26 7.03 12.92
C ASN A 97 0.49 5.93 12.16
N SER A 98 0.30 5.89 10.84
CA SER A 98 0.89 4.88 9.95
C SER A 98 2.42 4.76 10.13
N PRO A 99 3.20 5.86 10.24
CA PRO A 99 4.65 5.75 10.49
C PRO A 99 5.00 5.04 11.81
N LEU A 100 4.18 5.18 12.85
CA LEU A 100 4.42 4.49 14.12
C LEU A 100 4.30 2.98 14.00
N ILE A 101 3.40 2.50 13.15
CA ILE A 101 3.15 1.06 12.95
C ILE A 101 4.10 0.51 11.87
N ARG A 102 4.33 1.24 10.77
CA ARG A 102 5.20 0.87 9.64
C ARG A 102 6.60 0.45 10.09
N LYS A 103 7.17 1.13 11.10
CA LYS A 103 8.47 0.73 11.66
C LYS A 103 8.52 -0.71 12.16
N TYR A 104 7.41 -1.24 12.69
CA TYR A 104 7.36 -2.61 13.19
C TYR A 104 7.21 -3.64 12.07
N PHE A 105 6.61 -3.26 10.94
CA PHE A 105 6.64 -4.04 9.70
C PHE A 105 8.07 -4.12 9.15
N LYS A 106 8.74 -2.97 8.97
CA LYS A 106 10.13 -2.90 8.50
C LYS A 106 11.12 -3.66 9.39
N GLN A 107 10.84 -3.74 10.70
CA GLN A 107 11.63 -4.52 11.66
C GLN A 107 11.30 -6.03 11.68
N ALA A 108 10.38 -6.51 10.84
CA ALA A 108 9.88 -7.88 10.86
C ALA A 108 9.46 -8.34 12.28
N ASN A 109 8.77 -7.46 13.01
CA ASN A 109 8.46 -7.66 14.43
C ASN A 109 7.60 -8.92 14.64
N LYS A 110 8.08 -9.84 15.50
CA LYS A 110 7.40 -11.12 15.77
C LYS A 110 6.03 -10.98 16.44
N HIS A 111 5.83 -9.94 17.26
CA HIS A 111 4.56 -9.69 17.94
C HIS A 111 3.53 -9.12 16.96
N LEU A 112 3.98 -8.26 16.04
CA LEU A 112 3.14 -7.82 14.92
C LEU A 112 2.70 -9.00 14.05
N LEU A 113 3.61 -9.89 13.65
CA LEU A 113 3.23 -11.10 12.92
C LEU A 113 2.19 -11.93 13.68
N ALA A 114 2.42 -12.19 14.98
CA ALA A 114 1.46 -12.92 15.81
C ALA A 114 0.09 -12.25 15.86
N LEU A 115 0.04 -10.92 15.90
CA LEU A 115 -1.20 -10.15 15.86
C LEU A 115 -1.94 -10.29 14.54
N LEU A 116 -1.24 -10.22 13.40
CA LEU A 116 -1.84 -10.39 12.08
C LEU A 116 -2.44 -11.79 11.91
N LEU A 117 -1.70 -12.84 12.31
CA LEU A 117 -2.17 -14.22 12.24
C LEU A 117 -3.37 -14.44 13.18
N HIS A 118 -3.35 -13.87 14.38
CA HIS A 118 -4.50 -13.90 15.29
C HIS A 118 -5.72 -13.20 14.70
N GLY A 119 -5.52 -12.05 14.07
CA GLY A 119 -6.59 -11.34 13.37
C GLY A 119 -7.18 -12.16 12.24
N LEU A 120 -6.36 -12.83 11.44
CA LEU A 120 -6.82 -13.69 10.34
C LEU A 120 -7.50 -14.98 10.83
N GLN A 121 -7.23 -15.44 12.05
CA GLN A 121 -8.03 -16.53 12.66
C GLN A 121 -9.45 -16.06 12.99
N LEU A 122 -9.63 -14.82 13.42
CA LEU A 122 -10.94 -14.25 13.75
C LEU A 122 -11.68 -13.75 12.50
N TYR A 123 -10.95 -13.22 11.52
CA TYR A 123 -11.46 -12.57 10.32
C TYR A 123 -10.71 -13.07 9.07
N PRO A 124 -10.93 -14.33 8.62
CA PRO A 124 -10.11 -14.97 7.58
C PRO A 124 -10.13 -14.26 6.21
N VAL A 125 -11.24 -13.59 5.88
CA VAL A 125 -11.44 -12.88 4.61
C VAL A 125 -11.14 -11.39 4.71
N SER A 126 -10.49 -10.93 5.80
CA SER A 126 -10.18 -9.51 5.96
C SER A 126 -9.08 -9.08 4.99
N GLU A 127 -9.48 -8.40 3.92
CA GLU A 127 -8.57 -7.81 2.93
C GLU A 127 -7.48 -6.94 3.57
N GLU A 128 -7.85 -6.10 4.55
CA GLU A 128 -6.91 -5.24 5.29
C GLU A 128 -5.80 -6.06 5.98
N LEU A 129 -6.16 -7.18 6.63
CA LEU A 129 -5.19 -8.02 7.34
C LEU A 129 -4.36 -8.88 6.38
N LEU A 130 -4.95 -9.35 5.28
CA LEU A 130 -4.23 -10.07 4.22
C LEU A 130 -3.22 -9.15 3.53
N ALA A 131 -3.63 -7.91 3.23
CA ALA A 131 -2.76 -6.87 2.70
C ALA A 131 -1.61 -6.54 3.64
N ASP A 132 -1.90 -6.38 4.94
CA ASP A 132 -0.88 -6.16 5.97
C ASP A 132 0.09 -7.37 6.07
N LEU A 133 -0.41 -8.60 5.97
CA LEU A 133 0.43 -9.81 5.94
C LEU A 133 1.33 -9.85 4.69
N GLY A 134 0.80 -9.44 3.53
CA GLY A 134 1.57 -9.28 2.31
C GLY A 134 2.65 -8.22 2.42
N PHE A 135 2.34 -7.06 3.02
CA PHE A 135 3.34 -6.02 3.29
C PHE A 135 4.42 -6.52 4.28
N PHE A 136 4.03 -7.28 5.31
CA PHE A 136 5.01 -7.92 6.21
C PHE A 136 5.94 -8.88 5.46
N HIS A 137 5.44 -9.57 4.44
CA HIS A 137 6.22 -10.50 3.63
C HIS A 137 7.41 -9.83 2.91
N GLU A 138 7.26 -8.56 2.53
CA GLU A 138 8.33 -7.77 1.89
C GLU A 138 9.59 -7.67 2.76
N PHE A 139 9.42 -7.61 4.09
CA PHE A 139 10.52 -7.47 5.06
C PHE A 139 10.96 -8.80 5.67
N ARG A 140 10.13 -9.84 5.59
CA ARG A 140 10.46 -11.19 6.05
C ARG A 140 9.79 -12.23 5.17
N ASN A 141 10.57 -13.17 4.65
CA ASN A 141 10.01 -14.27 3.89
C ASN A 141 9.10 -15.16 4.78
N ILE A 142 7.78 -15.05 4.54
CA ILE A 142 6.72 -15.84 5.15
C ILE A 142 5.78 -16.41 4.07
N LEU A 143 6.32 -16.64 2.86
CA LEU A 143 5.54 -17.02 1.67
C LEU A 143 4.58 -18.18 1.92
N SER A 144 5.02 -19.21 2.66
CA SER A 144 4.15 -20.35 2.98
C SER A 144 2.93 -19.95 3.81
N VAL A 145 3.10 -19.04 4.77
CA VAL A 145 2.03 -18.52 5.63
C VAL A 145 1.09 -17.62 4.82
N LEU A 146 1.67 -16.80 3.93
CA LEU A 146 0.90 -15.95 3.02
C LEU A 146 0.00 -16.80 2.10
N ILE A 147 0.55 -17.82 1.45
CA ILE A 147 -0.20 -18.75 0.60
C ILE A 147 -1.33 -19.42 1.38
N GLU A 148 -1.05 -19.91 2.59
CA GLU A 148 -2.02 -20.58 3.44
C GLU A 148 -3.22 -19.69 3.73
N HIS A 149 -3.00 -18.43 4.13
CA HIS A 149 -4.09 -17.53 4.52
C HIS A 149 -4.87 -16.95 3.33
N TYR A 150 -4.21 -16.64 2.20
CA TYR A 150 -4.93 -16.24 0.99
C TYR A 150 -5.75 -17.41 0.41
N THR A 151 -5.21 -18.63 0.45
CA THR A 151 -5.95 -19.82 -0.01
C THR A 151 -7.17 -20.05 0.87
N LEU A 152 -7.02 -19.97 2.19
CA LEU A 152 -8.14 -20.09 3.12
C LEU A 152 -9.20 -19.00 2.89
N ALA A 153 -8.78 -17.76 2.68
CA ALA A 153 -9.69 -16.66 2.37
C ALA A 153 -10.49 -16.94 1.08
N CYS A 154 -9.82 -17.39 0.02
CA CYS A 154 -10.44 -17.77 -1.25
C CYS A 154 -11.37 -18.99 -1.14
N GLU A 155 -11.10 -19.95 -0.24
CA GLU A 155 -11.97 -21.09 0.01
C GLU A 155 -13.25 -20.70 0.77
N ILE A 156 -13.16 -19.69 1.63
CA ILE A 156 -14.29 -19.19 2.43
C ILE A 156 -15.15 -18.22 1.64
N GLU A 157 -14.52 -17.38 0.80
CA GLU A 157 -15.22 -16.36 0.03
C GLU A 157 -16.19 -16.99 -0.98
N GLN A 158 -17.45 -16.59 -0.89
CA GLN A 158 -18.53 -17.11 -1.73
C GLN A 158 -18.90 -16.13 -2.84
N ASP A 159 -18.54 -14.86 -2.68
CA ASP A 159 -18.73 -13.86 -3.70
C ASP A 159 -17.61 -13.91 -4.74
N LEU A 160 -18.00 -14.02 -6.01
CA LEU A 160 -17.06 -14.19 -7.13
C LEU A 160 -16.23 -12.91 -7.40
N GLU A 161 -16.77 -11.73 -7.11
CA GLU A 161 -16.06 -10.46 -7.26
C GLU A 161 -15.00 -10.34 -6.18
N CYS A 162 -15.37 -10.53 -4.91
CA CYS A 162 -14.43 -10.55 -3.77
C CYS A 162 -13.34 -11.63 -3.93
N PHE A 163 -13.70 -12.83 -4.39
CA PHE A 163 -12.74 -13.89 -4.70
C PHE A 163 -11.71 -13.42 -5.74
N SER A 164 -12.17 -12.76 -6.80
CA SER A 164 -11.29 -12.29 -7.88
C SER A 164 -10.32 -11.23 -7.39
N GLU A 165 -10.78 -10.32 -6.52
CA GLU A 165 -9.94 -9.31 -5.89
C GLU A 165 -8.88 -9.93 -4.97
N LEU A 166 -9.25 -10.90 -4.13
CA LEU A 166 -8.31 -11.64 -3.27
C LEU A 166 -7.23 -12.37 -4.08
N ALA A 167 -7.62 -13.03 -5.17
CA ALA A 167 -6.69 -13.74 -6.04
C ALA A 167 -5.72 -12.79 -6.78
N LEU A 168 -6.22 -11.64 -7.24
CA LEU A 168 -5.40 -10.60 -7.88
C LEU A 168 -4.43 -9.95 -6.89
N ASP A 169 -4.89 -9.64 -5.68
CA ASP A 169 -4.08 -9.05 -4.62
C ASP A 169 -2.92 -9.99 -4.23
N PHE A 170 -3.20 -11.30 -4.08
CA PHE A 170 -2.15 -12.30 -3.91
C PHE A 170 -1.14 -12.28 -5.07
N PHE A 171 -1.61 -12.27 -6.32
CA PHE A 171 -0.74 -12.27 -7.50
C PHE A 171 0.17 -11.01 -7.54
N LEU A 172 -0.39 -9.82 -7.34
CA LEU A 172 0.36 -8.57 -7.37
C LEU A 172 1.43 -8.51 -6.28
N ARG A 173 1.10 -8.91 -5.04
CA ARG A 173 2.04 -8.88 -3.92
C ARG A 173 3.17 -9.90 -4.04
N ASN A 174 2.93 -11.05 -4.68
CA ASN A 174 3.95 -12.08 -4.87
C ASN A 174 4.85 -11.82 -6.09
N PHE A 175 4.34 -11.17 -7.14
CA PHE A 175 5.07 -11.00 -8.39
C PHE A 175 5.62 -9.59 -8.63
N PHE A 176 5.01 -8.55 -8.07
CA PHE A 176 5.37 -7.16 -8.37
C PHE A 176 5.99 -6.35 -7.22
N GLY A 177 6.04 -6.87 -5.99
CA GLY A 177 6.66 -6.20 -4.81
C GLY A 177 8.18 -5.92 -4.93
N ARG A 178 8.77 -6.01 -6.12
CA ARG A 178 10.15 -5.62 -6.44
C ARG A 178 10.27 -4.52 -7.50
N ILE A 179 9.16 -4.03 -8.06
CA ILE A 179 9.19 -2.98 -9.09
C ILE A 179 8.39 -1.80 -8.53
N GLY A 180 9.09 -0.71 -8.21
CA GLY A 180 8.49 0.54 -7.73
C GLY A 180 7.34 0.97 -8.64
N CYS A 181 6.22 1.34 -8.03
CA CYS A 181 5.01 1.73 -8.73
C CYS A 181 5.16 3.17 -9.23
N VAL A 182 5.38 3.36 -10.53
CA VAL A 182 5.30 4.69 -11.16
C VAL A 182 3.82 5.03 -11.32
N VAL A 183 3.25 5.77 -10.37
CA VAL A 183 1.90 6.34 -10.51
C VAL A 183 2.01 7.73 -11.14
N CYS A 184 1.78 7.81 -12.45
CA CYS A 184 1.64 9.10 -13.14
C CYS A 184 0.23 9.68 -12.92
N THR A 185 0.08 10.68 -12.05
CA THR A 185 -1.11 11.54 -12.06
C THR A 185 -0.77 13.00 -11.76
N GLU A 186 -0.88 13.85 -12.78
CA GLU A 186 -1.49 15.21 -12.82
C GLU A 186 -0.75 16.14 -13.81
N ARG A 187 -1.38 16.42 -14.97
CA ARG A 187 -1.01 17.52 -15.87
C ARG A 187 -1.67 18.80 -15.39
N LYS A 188 -0.91 19.80 -14.95
CA LYS A 188 -1.38 21.20 -14.89
C LYS A 188 -1.06 21.90 -16.20
N ILE A 189 -2.03 22.01 -17.09
CA ILE A 189 -1.90 22.88 -18.27
C ILE A 189 -2.26 24.30 -17.83
N SER A 190 -1.22 25.12 -17.64
CA SER A 190 -1.35 26.57 -17.55
C SER A 190 -1.58 27.10 -18.97
N LEU A 191 -2.83 27.33 -19.36
CA LEU A 191 -3.12 28.09 -20.59
C LEU A 191 -2.79 29.55 -20.31
N GLY A 192 -1.62 29.98 -20.78
CA GLY A 192 -1.30 31.39 -20.95
C GLY A 192 -2.24 31.97 -22.00
N ASN A 193 -3.02 32.98 -21.61
CA ASN A 193 -3.77 33.81 -22.54
C ASN A 193 -2.79 34.76 -23.22
N GLU A 194 -2.65 34.66 -24.54
CA GLU A 194 -2.32 35.77 -25.43
C GLU A 194 -3.57 36.19 -26.21
#